data_AF-A0A9D3Q9D7-F1
#
_entry.id   AF-A0A9D3Q9D7-F1
#
_cell.length_a   1.000
_cell.length_b   1.000
_cell.length_c   1.000
_cell.angle_alpha   90.00
_cell.angle_beta   90.00
_cell.angle_gamma   90.00
#
_symmetry.space_group_name_H-M   'P 1'
#
loop_
_entity.id
_entity.type
_entity.pdbx_description
1 polymer ?
#
loop_
_entity_poly.entity_id
_entity_poly.type
_entity_poly.pdbx_seq_one_letter_code
_entity_poly.pdbx_strand_id
1 'polypeptide(L)'
;MKKMMSTSLTGIPQVVILTKVDEACPLVKTDIKKVYTSKYIKQQMEKCSAMLGTPMNCILPVKNYHDEIDLNNQIDELLLKALKHIVNFANDYVMTVAEKACEKAL
;
A
#
# COMPACT_ATOMS: atom_id res chain seq x y z
N MET A 1 10.91 0.29 17.43
CA MET A 1 10.00 1.40 17.07
C MET A 1 8.81 0.84 16.31
N LYS A 2 7.70 0.51 16.98
CA LYS A 2 6.41 0.21 16.34
C LYS A 2 5.45 1.33 16.76
N LYS A 3 5.32 2.37 15.94
CA LYS A 3 4.21 3.34 16.04
C LYS A 3 3.50 3.33 14.70
N MET A 4 2.54 2.43 14.56
CA MET A 4 1.52 2.49 13.53
C MET A 4 0.42 3.38 14.10
N MET A 5 0.41 4.65 13.71
CA MET A 5 -0.64 5.56 14.16
C MET A 5 -1.14 6.37 12.95
N SER A 6 -2.02 5.73 12.19
CA SER A 6 -3.12 6.40 11.51
C SER A 6 -4.39 5.79 12.09
N THR A 7 -4.83 6.36 13.22
CA THR A 7 -6.15 6.06 13.78
C THR A 7 -7.18 6.66 12.85
N SER A 8 -7.70 5.86 11.93
CA SER A 8 -9.04 6.06 11.43
C SER A 8 -10.03 5.98 12.61
N LEU A 9 -11.14 6.70 12.52
CA LEU A 9 -12.20 6.79 13.53
C LEU A 9 -12.74 5.43 14.05
N THR A 10 -12.34 4.29 13.47
CA THR A 10 -12.88 2.95 13.76
C THR A 10 -11.88 1.95 14.34
N GLY A 11 -10.60 2.30 14.52
CA GLY A 11 -9.58 1.37 15.03
C GLY A 11 -9.16 0.27 14.05
N ILE A 12 -9.63 0.35 12.80
CA ILE A 12 -9.34 -0.61 11.73
C ILE A 12 -8.07 -0.15 10.97
N PRO A 13 -7.12 -1.07 10.69
CA PRO A 13 -5.96 -0.77 9.85
C PRO A 13 -6.39 -0.29 8.47
N GLN A 14 -5.74 0.76 7.97
CA GLN A 14 -5.98 1.30 6.64
C GLN A 14 -4.74 1.14 5.78
N VAL A 15 -4.97 0.78 4.51
CA VAL A 15 -3.96 0.68 3.47
C VAL A 15 -4.45 1.54 2.30
N VAL A 16 -3.54 2.33 1.74
CA VAL A 16 -3.83 3.24 0.63
C VAL A 16 -3.27 2.66 -0.65
N ILE A 17 -4.09 2.55 -1.67
CA ILE A 17 -3.66 2.14 -3.01
C ILE A 17 -3.48 3.41 -3.85
N LEU A 18 -2.23 3.71 -4.22
CA LEU A 18 -1.90 4.84 -5.08
C LEU A 18 -1.89 4.38 -6.54
N THR A 19 -2.94 4.71 -7.29
CA THR A 19 -3.14 4.24 -8.68
C THR A 19 -2.60 5.23 -9.71
N LYS A 20 -2.66 4.85 -11.00
CA LYS A 20 -2.28 5.69 -12.16
C LYS A 20 -0.84 6.23 -12.10
N VAL A 21 0.06 5.45 -11.51
CA VAL A 21 1.48 5.81 -11.34
C VAL A 21 2.23 5.89 -12.67
N ASP A 22 1.76 5.16 -13.68
CA ASP A 22 2.24 5.17 -15.05
C ASP A 22 1.77 6.40 -15.84
N GLU A 23 0.56 6.89 -15.60
CA GLU A 23 0.10 8.17 -16.16
C GLU A 23 0.85 9.36 -15.52
N ALA A 24 1.09 9.30 -14.21
CA ALA A 24 1.67 10.40 -13.46
C ALA A 24 3.19 10.55 -13.66
N CYS A 25 3.91 9.50 -14.06
CA CYS A 25 5.36 9.51 -14.18
C CYS A 25 5.84 8.84 -15.49
N PRO A 26 6.43 9.60 -16.45
CA PRO A 26 6.90 9.04 -17.71
C PRO A 26 7.92 7.91 -17.56
N LEU A 27 8.78 7.97 -16.54
CA LEU A 27 9.73 6.90 -16.22
C LEU A 27 9.01 5.58 -15.90
N VAL A 28 7.91 5.66 -15.16
CA VAL A 28 7.10 4.50 -14.75
C VAL A 28 6.25 3.99 -15.91
N LYS A 29 5.78 4.90 -16.78
CA LYS A 29 5.11 4.53 -18.04
C LYS A 29 6.00 3.63 -18.90
N THR A 30 7.28 3.99 -19.01
CA THR A 30 8.25 3.23 -19.81
C THR A 30 8.67 1.94 -19.12
N ASP A 31 8.87 1.97 -17.80
CA ASP A 31 9.28 0.80 -17.02
C ASP A 31 8.58 0.80 -15.66
N ILE A 32 7.52 -0.01 -15.54
CA ILE A 32 6.73 -0.13 -14.31
C ILE A 32 7.55 -0.62 -13.12
N LYS A 33 8.68 -1.31 -13.34
CA LYS A 33 9.58 -1.72 -12.25
C LYS A 33 10.22 -0.52 -11.55
N LYS A 34 10.20 0.66 -12.18
CA LYS A 34 10.72 1.90 -11.60
C LYS A 34 9.77 2.56 -10.60
N VAL A 35 8.56 2.02 -10.36
CA VAL A 35 7.59 2.58 -9.40
C VAL A 35 8.23 2.96 -8.06
N TYR A 36 8.99 2.05 -7.44
CA TYR A 36 9.61 2.29 -6.13
C TYR A 36 10.95 3.04 -6.18
N THR A 37 11.53 3.22 -7.38
CA THR A 37 12.82 3.95 -7.55
C THR A 37 12.61 5.36 -8.12
N SER A 38 11.43 5.65 -8.63
CA SER A 38 11.05 6.97 -9.13
C SER A 38 10.95 7.97 -7.98
N LYS A 39 11.78 9.03 -8.05
CA LYS A 39 11.72 10.15 -7.10
C LYS A 39 10.35 10.83 -7.11
N TYR A 40 9.72 10.94 -8.28
CA TYR A 40 8.41 11.57 -8.42
C TYR A 40 7.33 10.75 -7.69
N ILE A 41 7.28 9.42 -7.89
CA ILE A 41 6.31 8.56 -7.19
C ILE A 41 6.53 8.62 -5.68
N LYS A 42 7.79 8.59 -5.22
CA LYS A 42 8.11 8.75 -3.80
C LYS A 42 7.54 10.06 -3.23
N GLN A 43 7.70 11.19 -3.94
CA GLN A 43 7.14 12.46 -3.50
C GLN A 43 5.60 12.44 -3.45
N GLN A 44 4.94 11.76 -4.39
CA GLN A 44 3.47 11.61 -4.35
C GLN A 44 3.03 10.75 -3.17
N MET A 45 3.76 9.68 -2.86
CA MET A 45 3.52 8.88 -1.66
C MET A 45 3.74 9.71 -0.38
N GLU A 46 4.78 10.54 -0.30
CA GLU A 46 5.03 11.43 0.83
C GLU A 46 3.92 12.46 1.03
N LYS A 47 3.43 13.06 -0.07
CA LYS A 47 2.27 13.96 -0.04
C LYS A 47 1.00 13.24 0.43
N CYS A 48 0.76 12.04 -0.09
CA CYS A 48 -0.37 11.20 0.30
C CYS A 48 -0.32 10.83 1.79
N SER A 49 0.86 10.46 2.29
CA SER A 49 1.14 10.21 3.70
C SER A 49 0.82 11.41 4.57
N ALA A 50 1.32 12.60 4.20
CA ALA A 50 1.05 13.84 4.92
C ALA A 50 -0.44 14.21 4.94
N MET A 51 -1.14 13.99 3.82
CA MET A 51 -2.56 14.33 3.66
C MET A 51 -3.48 13.37 4.44
N LEU A 52 -3.18 12.08 4.41
CA LEU A 52 -4.01 11.03 5.01
C LEU A 52 -3.54 10.59 6.41
N GLY A 53 -2.46 11.20 6.93
CA GLY A 53 -1.82 10.78 8.18
C GLY A 53 -1.32 9.33 8.16
N THR A 54 -1.15 8.74 6.98
CA THR A 54 -0.90 7.31 6.80
C THR A 54 0.58 7.02 6.61
N PRO A 55 1.17 6.10 7.39
CA PRO A 55 2.58 5.73 7.22
C PRO A 55 2.92 5.32 5.78
N MET A 56 4.13 5.66 5.32
CA MET A 56 4.60 5.37 3.96
C MET A 56 4.54 3.88 3.60
N ASN A 57 4.74 2.99 4.56
CA ASN A 57 4.69 1.53 4.36
C ASN A 57 3.25 0.99 4.17
N CYS A 58 2.24 1.82 4.41
CA CYS A 58 0.83 1.51 4.15
C CYS A 58 0.33 2.11 2.83
N ILE A 59 1.21 2.75 2.05
CA ILE A 59 0.87 3.33 0.74
C ILE A 59 1.48 2.44 -0.34
N LEU A 60 0.63 1.85 -1.16
CA LEU A 60 1.00 0.85 -2.15
C LEU A 60 0.78 1.43 -3.55
N PRO A 61 1.83 1.88 -4.24
CA PRO A 61 1.72 2.32 -5.61
C PRO A 61 1.47 1.14 -6.55
N VAL A 62 0.44 1.25 -7.39
CA VAL A 62 0.05 0.23 -8.37
C VAL A 62 -0.30 0.86 -9.71
N LYS A 63 -0.15 0.09 -10.78
CA LYS A 63 -0.78 0.37 -12.06
C LYS A 63 -2.05 -0.48 -12.18
N ASN A 64 -3.13 0.14 -12.65
CA ASN A 64 -4.37 -0.56 -12.93
C ASN A 64 -4.37 -1.07 -14.37
N TYR A 65 -5.03 -2.20 -14.58
CA TYR A 65 -5.47 -2.61 -15.91
C TYR A 65 -6.53 -1.63 -16.39
N HIS A 66 -6.32 -1.03 -17.56
CA HIS A 66 -7.30 -0.13 -18.17
C HIS A 66 -7.33 -0.28 -19.69
N ASP A 67 -6.16 -0.26 -20.33
CA ASP A 67 -5.98 -0.40 -21.78
C ASP A 67 -5.43 -1.80 -22.16
N GLU A 68 -4.89 -2.53 -21.18
CA GLU A 68 -4.36 -3.87 -21.38
C GLU A 68 -5.48 -4.90 -21.50
N ILE A 69 -5.47 -5.65 -22.59
CA ILE A 69 -6.40 -6.76 -22.83
C ILE A 69 -5.84 -8.06 -22.22
N ASP A 70 -4.52 -8.27 -22.39
CA ASP A 70 -3.82 -9.45 -21.89
C ASP A 70 -3.12 -9.18 -20.56
N LEU A 71 -2.86 -10.26 -19.81
CA LEU A 71 -2.07 -10.22 -18.58
C LEU A 71 -0.67 -9.68 -18.86
N ASN A 72 -0.10 -9.04 -17.84
CA ASN A 72 1.21 -8.40 -17.93
C ASN A 72 1.95 -8.67 -16.64
N ASN A 73 2.94 -9.55 -16.72
CA ASN A 73 3.70 -10.03 -15.58
C ASN A 73 4.23 -8.90 -14.67
N GLN A 74 4.57 -7.73 -15.23
CA GLN A 74 5.12 -6.63 -14.43
C GLN A 74 4.03 -5.87 -13.67
N ILE A 75 2.85 -5.73 -14.27
CA ILE A 75 1.66 -5.14 -13.60
C ILE A 75 1.14 -6.15 -12.57
N ASP A 76 1.04 -7.42 -12.94
CA ASP A 76 0.63 -8.52 -12.06
C ASP A 76 1.54 -8.65 -10.84
N GLU A 77 2.86 -8.59 -11.04
CA GLU A 77 3.82 -8.62 -9.93
C GLU A 77 3.56 -7.48 -8.94
N LEU A 78 3.28 -6.27 -9.43
CA LEU A 78 3.02 -5.10 -8.60
C LEU A 78 1.68 -5.21 -7.85
N LEU A 79 0.62 -5.67 -8.51
CA LEU A 79 -0.69 -5.90 -7.93
C LEU A 79 -0.66 -7.02 -6.89
N LEU A 80 -0.01 -8.15 -7.19
CA LEU A 80 0.12 -9.28 -6.28
C LEU A 80 0.94 -8.90 -5.05
N LYS A 81 2.00 -8.10 -5.20
CA LYS A 81 2.73 -7.53 -4.06
C LYS A 81 1.82 -6.67 -3.18
N ALA A 82 1.00 -5.81 -3.78
CA ALA A 82 0.06 -4.97 -3.03
C ALA A 82 -0.98 -5.81 -2.28
N LEU A 83 -1.58 -6.80 -2.95
CA LEU A 83 -2.54 -7.71 -2.34
C LEU A 83 -1.92 -8.51 -1.18
N LYS A 84 -0.71 -9.05 -1.37
CA LYS A 84 0.04 -9.75 -0.33
C LYS A 84 0.28 -8.84 0.88
N HIS A 85 0.64 -7.58 0.67
CA HIS A 85 0.80 -6.62 1.75
C HIS A 85 -0.52 -6.39 2.51
N ILE A 86 -1.64 -6.19 1.80
CA ILE A 86 -2.96 -6.00 2.41
C ILE A 86 -3.35 -7.20 3.28
N VAL A 87 -3.18 -8.42 2.75
CA VAL A 87 -3.48 -9.66 3.49
C VAL A 87 -2.61 -9.78 4.74
N ASN A 88 -1.31 -9.48 4.63
CA ASN A 88 -0.42 -9.49 5.80
C ASN A 88 -0.84 -8.46 6.85
N PHE A 89 -1.20 -7.24 6.45
CA PHE A 89 -1.72 -6.21 7.37
C PHE A 89 -3.00 -6.67 8.09
N ALA A 90 -3.91 -7.31 7.37
CA ALA A 90 -5.13 -7.87 7.96
C ALA A 90 -4.81 -8.99 8.97
N ASN A 91 -3.91 -9.90 8.61
CA ASN A 91 -3.48 -10.99 9.49
C ASN A 91 -2.81 -10.46 10.77
N ASP A 92 -1.88 -9.52 10.65
CA ASP A 92 -1.20 -8.89 11.79
C ASP A 92 -2.18 -8.23 12.75
N TYR A 93 -3.22 -7.60 12.21
CA TYR A 93 -4.28 -7.01 13.02
C TYR A 93 -5.10 -8.05 13.77
N VAL A 94 -5.54 -9.12 13.10
CA VAL A 94 -6.29 -10.22 13.73
C VAL A 94 -5.46 -10.83 14.87
N MET A 95 -4.17 -11.08 14.64
CA MET A 95 -3.26 -11.60 15.67
C MET A 95 -3.14 -10.64 16.87
N THR A 96 -2.94 -9.34 16.60
CA THR A 96 -2.87 -8.32 17.65
C THR A 96 -4.15 -8.24 18.48
N VAL A 97 -5.32 -8.38 17.84
CA VAL A 97 -6.61 -8.38 18.53
C VAL A 97 -6.78 -9.64 19.39
N ALA A 98 -6.39 -10.81 18.88
CA ALA A 98 -6.44 -12.07 19.61
C ALA A 98 -5.54 -12.08 20.85
N GLU A 99 -4.30 -11.56 20.73
CA GLU A 99 -3.36 -11.42 21.85
C GLU A 99 -3.93 -10.55 22.97
N LYS A 100 -4.48 -9.38 22.62
CA LYS A 100 -5.12 -8.48 23.59
C LYS A 100 -6.35 -9.07 24.26
N ALA A 101 -7.08 -9.96 23.57
CA ALA A 101 -8.21 -10.66 24.17
C ALA A 101 -7.74 -11.67 25.23
N CYS A 102 -6.62 -12.35 24.99
CA CYS A 102 -6.01 -13.29 25.93
C CYS A 102 -5.49 -12.57 27.19
N GLU A 103 -4.82 -11.43 27.04
CA GLU A 103 -4.30 -10.63 28.16
C GLU A 103 -5.41 -10.08 29.07
N LYS A 104 -6.59 -9.78 28.53
CA LYS A 104 -7.74 -9.31 29.30
C LYS A 104 -8.51 -10.43 30.01
N ALA A 105 -8.24 -11.69 29.66
CA ALA A 105 -8.86 -12.85 30.28
C ALA A 105 -8.06 -13.38 31.49
N LEU A 106 -6.92 -12.75 31.80
CA LEU A 106 -6.06 -13.01 32.95
C LEU A 106 -6.25 -11.91 34.02
#